data_AF-A0A9Q7ZM38-F1
#
_entry.id   AF-A0A9Q7ZM38-F1
#
_cell.length_a   1.000
_cell.length_b   1.000
_cell.length_c   1.000
_cell.angle_alpha   90.00
_cell.angle_beta   90.00
_cell.angle_gamma   90.00
#
_symmetry.space_group_name_H-M   'P 1'
#
loop_
_entity.id
_entity.type
_entity.pdbx_description
1 polymer ?
#
loop_
_entity_poly.entity_id
_entity_poly.type
_entity_poly.pdbx_seq_one_letter_code
_entity_poly.pdbx_strand_id
1 'polypeptide(L)'
;MKEEHIISLSRQMVILLEQLEQISGDKDLLFPWDHNAIKVMSENTINSALRAMEYDSKTEVCGHGFRRIARGALGKSGLWSNDAVERLLSHSERNNVRAAYIHASEDLDEHRMMVQWWADYLNINRHSYVTTYDFAKQCVEESRRTAKK
;
A
#
# COMPACT_ATOMS: atom_id res chain seq x y z
N MET A 1 3.57 -12.50 -20.73
CA MET A 1 2.55 -12.96 -19.76
C MET A 1 2.46 -11.90 -18.68
N LYS A 2 1.25 -11.59 -18.17
CA LYS A 2 1.15 -10.85 -16.90
C LYS A 2 1.73 -11.77 -15.84
N GLU A 3 2.87 -11.38 -15.27
CA GLU A 3 3.43 -12.10 -14.12
C GLU A 3 2.50 -11.88 -12.92
N GLU A 4 2.29 -12.95 -12.15
CA GLU A 4 1.50 -12.89 -10.93
C GLU A 4 2.30 -12.11 -9.88
N HIS A 5 1.72 -11.01 -9.39
CA HIS A 5 2.33 -10.17 -8.36
C HIS A 5 1.63 -10.42 -7.03
N ILE A 6 2.28 -11.18 -6.16
CA ILE A 6 1.76 -11.52 -4.83
C ILE A 6 2.22 -10.45 -3.84
N ILE A 7 1.26 -9.89 -3.10
CA ILE A 7 1.48 -8.85 -2.09
C ILE A 7 0.81 -9.23 -0.77
N SER A 8 1.50 -8.95 0.33
CA SER A 8 0.99 -9.09 1.69
C SER A 8 -0.05 -7.99 2.01
N LEU A 9 -1.04 -8.29 2.84
CA LEU A 9 -2.00 -7.31 3.34
C LEU A 9 -1.61 -6.85 4.75
N SER A 10 -1.82 -5.57 5.04
CA SER A 10 -1.71 -5.05 6.41
C SER A 10 -2.94 -5.42 7.23
N ARG A 11 -2.82 -5.43 8.56
CA ARG A 11 -3.95 -5.65 9.47
C ARG A 11 -5.11 -4.69 9.20
N GLN A 12 -4.80 -3.42 8.93
CA GLN A 12 -5.77 -2.38 8.59
C GLN A 12 -6.51 -2.69 7.29
N MET A 13 -5.82 -3.20 6.27
CA MET A 13 -6.45 -3.57 5.01
C MET A 13 -7.40 -4.76 5.19
N VAL A 14 -7.03 -5.75 6.00
CA VAL A 14 -7.90 -6.89 6.32
C VAL A 14 -9.20 -6.39 6.97
N ILE A 15 -9.12 -5.51 7.96
CA ILE A 15 -10.31 -4.91 8.60
C ILE A 15 -11.19 -4.18 7.58
N LEU A 16 -10.59 -3.43 6.65
CA LEU A 16 -11.34 -2.74 5.59
C LEU A 16 -12.02 -3.72 4.61
N LEU A 17 -11.37 -4.85 4.31
CA LEU A 17 -11.95 -5.90 3.46
C LEU A 17 -13.11 -6.62 4.15
N GLU A 18 -12.99 -6.91 5.45
CA GLU A 18 -14.10 -7.47 6.24
C GLU A 18 -15.30 -6.50 6.28
N GLN A 19 -15.06 -5.19 6.39
CA GLN A 19 -16.11 -4.18 6.29
C GLN A 19 -16.73 -4.12 4.88
N LEU A 20 -15.90 -4.23 3.83
CA LEU A 20 -16.36 -4.26 2.45
C LEU A 20 -17.22 -5.49 2.16
N GLU A 21 -16.86 -6.65 2.72
CA GLU A 21 -17.62 -7.90 2.61
C GLU A 21 -19.06 -7.72 3.14
N GLN A 22 -19.27 -6.93 4.19
CA GLN A 22 -20.63 -6.64 4.68
C GLN A 22 -21.46 -5.78 3.71
N ILE A 23 -20.82 -5.07 2.77
CA ILE A 23 -21.46 -4.17 1.81
C ILE A 23 -21.71 -4.85 0.46
N SER A 24 -20.76 -5.66 0.00
CA SER A 24 -20.77 -6.26 -1.34
C SER A 24 -20.19 -7.68 -1.42
N GLY A 25 -20.13 -8.41 -0.29
CA GLY A 25 -19.59 -9.77 -0.23
C GLY A 25 -20.41 -10.82 -0.95
N ASP A 26 -21.62 -10.48 -1.40
CA ASP A 26 -22.48 -11.32 -2.23
C ASP A 26 -22.09 -11.35 -3.72
N LYS A 27 -21.05 -10.59 -4.11
CA LYS A 27 -20.61 -10.42 -5.50
C LYS A 27 -19.21 -11.00 -5.71
N ASP A 28 -18.96 -11.44 -6.95
CA ASP A 28 -17.66 -11.99 -7.35
C ASP A 28 -16.52 -10.94 -7.39
N LEU A 29 -16.87 -9.64 -7.43
CA LEU A 29 -15.91 -8.54 -7.53
C LEU A 29 -15.91 -7.71 -6.23
N LEU A 30 -14.71 -7.38 -5.73
CA LEU A 30 -14.52 -6.49 -4.58
C LEU A 30 -15.13 -5.08 -4.83
N PHE A 31 -14.97 -4.57 -6.04
CA PHE A 31 -15.48 -3.25 -6.44
C PHE A 31 -16.35 -3.40 -7.69
N PRO A 32 -17.62 -3.80 -7.54
CA PRO A 32 -18.55 -3.93 -8.65
C PRO A 32 -18.97 -2.56 -9.18
N TRP A 33 -19.29 -2.49 -10.46
CA TRP A 33 -19.95 -1.31 -11.04
C TRP A 33 -21.42 -1.25 -10.57
N ASP A 34 -21.92 -0.04 -10.33
CA ASP A 34 -23.25 0.21 -9.76
C ASP A 34 -24.40 -0.26 -10.67
N HIS A 35 -24.25 -0.14 -11.99
CA HIS A 35 -25.27 -0.55 -12.96
C HIS A 35 -25.12 -2.00 -13.45
N ASN A 36 -23.96 -2.64 -13.27
CA ASN A 36 -23.75 -4.05 -13.61
C ASN A 36 -22.67 -4.67 -12.71
N ALA A 37 -23.13 -5.52 -11.79
CA ALA A 37 -22.29 -6.15 -10.77
C ALA A 37 -21.23 -7.13 -11.29
N ILE A 38 -21.30 -7.54 -12.56
CA ILE A 38 -20.33 -8.43 -13.22
C ILE A 38 -19.12 -7.63 -13.75
N LYS A 39 -19.24 -6.30 -13.84
CA LYS A 39 -18.17 -5.43 -14.32
C LYS A 39 -17.47 -4.74 -13.16
N VAL A 40 -16.16 -4.54 -13.30
CA VAL A 40 -15.38 -3.76 -12.34
C VAL A 40 -15.76 -2.29 -12.40
N MET A 41 -15.71 -1.64 -11.24
CA MET A 41 -15.84 -0.20 -11.11
C MET A 41 -14.83 0.55 -11.99
N SER A 42 -15.24 1.66 -12.59
CA SER A 42 -14.34 2.50 -13.37
C SER A 42 -13.36 3.27 -12.49
N GLU A 43 -12.14 3.52 -12.95
CA GLU A 43 -11.17 4.37 -12.26
C GLU A 43 -11.75 5.78 -11.99
N ASN A 44 -12.57 6.28 -12.92
CA ASN A 44 -13.24 7.58 -12.79
C ASN A 44 -14.14 7.65 -11.55
N THR A 45 -14.70 6.53 -11.10
CA THR A 45 -15.54 6.47 -9.90
C THR A 45 -14.74 6.86 -8.65
N ILE A 46 -13.48 6.42 -8.53
CA ILE A 46 -12.59 6.80 -7.43
C ILE A 46 -12.32 8.32 -7.47
N ASN A 47 -12.00 8.87 -8.64
CA ASN A 47 -11.75 10.31 -8.79
C ASN A 47 -13.01 11.15 -8.55
N SER A 48 -14.20 10.62 -8.87
CA SER A 48 -15.48 11.27 -8.55
C SER A 48 -15.77 11.25 -7.04
N ALA A 49 -15.46 10.13 -6.36
CA ALA A 49 -15.59 10.04 -4.91
C ALA A 49 -14.65 11.02 -4.18
N LEU A 50 -13.39 11.15 -4.64
CA LEU A 50 -12.44 12.14 -4.10
C LEU A 50 -12.96 13.57 -4.25
N ARG A 51 -13.51 13.90 -5.42
CA ARG A 51 -14.14 15.22 -5.67
C ARG A 51 -15.36 15.48 -4.79
N ALA A 52 -16.14 14.44 -4.49
CA ALA A 52 -17.26 14.55 -3.56
C ALA A 52 -16.81 14.79 -2.10
N MET A 53 -15.60 14.36 -1.74
CA MET A 53 -14.94 14.69 -0.47
C MET A 53 -14.16 16.02 -0.54
N GLU A 54 -14.45 16.85 -1.54
CA GLU A 54 -13.84 18.19 -1.75
C GLU A 54 -12.35 18.17 -2.12
N TYR A 55 -11.78 17.02 -2.49
CA TYR A 55 -10.41 16.95 -3.03
C TYR A 55 -10.39 17.22 -4.54
N ASP A 56 -9.52 18.13 -4.99
CA ASP A 56 -9.27 18.34 -6.40
C ASP A 56 -8.42 17.21 -6.98
N SER A 57 -9.08 16.32 -7.73
CA SER A 57 -8.45 15.21 -8.46
C SER A 57 -7.35 15.60 -9.46
N LYS A 58 -7.25 16.88 -9.86
CA LYS A 58 -6.22 17.38 -10.78
C LYS A 58 -5.02 18.00 -10.08
N THR A 59 -5.20 18.57 -8.89
CA THR A 59 -4.15 19.34 -8.20
C THR A 59 -3.75 18.77 -6.85
N GLU A 60 -4.63 18.02 -6.18
CA GLU A 60 -4.42 17.52 -4.81
C GLU A 60 -4.16 16.01 -4.77
N VAL A 61 -5.18 15.19 -5.08
CA VAL A 61 -5.08 13.72 -4.95
C VAL A 61 -5.89 13.02 -6.04
N CYS A 62 -5.23 12.15 -6.81
CA CYS A 62 -5.87 11.22 -7.73
C CYS A 62 -5.55 9.76 -7.34
N GLY A 63 -6.27 8.79 -7.93
CA GLY A 63 -6.03 7.37 -7.67
C GLY A 63 -4.55 6.96 -7.81
N HIS A 64 -3.87 7.43 -8.86
CA HIS A 64 -2.43 7.20 -9.06
C HIS A 64 -1.55 7.92 -8.02
N GLY A 65 -2.01 9.08 -7.52
CA GLY A 65 -1.33 9.87 -6.50
C GLY A 65 -1.09 9.08 -5.21
N PHE A 66 -2.02 8.21 -4.80
CA PHE A 66 -1.85 7.36 -3.62
C PHE A 66 -0.63 6.44 -3.73
N ARG A 67 -0.40 5.83 -4.90
CA ARG A 67 0.77 4.97 -5.13
C ARG A 67 2.08 5.76 -5.03
N ARG A 68 2.10 6.98 -5.59
CA ARG A 68 3.26 7.88 -5.51
C ARG A 68 3.54 8.31 -4.06
N ILE A 69 2.50 8.59 -3.29
CA ILE A 69 2.62 8.95 -1.87
C ILE A 69 3.22 7.77 -1.09
N ALA A 70 2.70 6.56 -1.27
CA ALA A 70 3.24 5.36 -0.62
C ALA A 70 4.72 5.12 -0.98
N ARG A 71 5.08 5.17 -2.27
CA ARG A 71 6.47 5.08 -2.73
C ARG A 71 7.37 6.11 -2.05
N GLY A 72 6.91 7.37 -2.04
CA GLY A 72 7.65 8.48 -1.46
C GLY A 72 7.86 8.30 0.04
N ALA A 73 6.85 7.83 0.76
CA ALA A 73 6.94 7.59 2.19
C ALA A 73 7.88 6.42 2.53
N LEU A 74 7.75 5.30 1.84
CA LEU A 74 8.62 4.15 2.00
C LEU A 74 10.07 4.50 1.67
N GLY A 75 10.33 5.21 0.57
CA GLY A 75 11.68 5.65 0.21
C GLY A 75 12.29 6.64 1.20
N LYS A 76 11.50 7.59 1.72
CA LYS A 76 11.97 8.57 2.72
C LYS A 76 12.16 8.00 4.12
N SER A 77 11.52 6.87 4.44
CA SER A 77 11.70 6.17 5.71
C SER A 77 13.15 5.73 5.94
N GLY A 78 13.88 5.42 4.86
CA GLY A 78 15.24 4.88 4.92
C GLY A 78 15.33 3.47 5.52
N LEU A 79 14.20 2.79 5.74
CA LEU A 79 14.16 1.44 6.32
C LEU A 79 14.43 0.34 5.30
N TRP A 80 14.13 0.60 4.02
CA TRP A 80 14.27 -0.35 2.93
C TRP A 80 15.07 0.23 1.76
N SER A 81 15.61 -0.65 0.92
CA SER A 81 16.26 -0.23 -0.32
C SER A 81 15.24 0.28 -1.33
N ASN A 82 15.65 1.20 -2.20
CA ASN A 82 14.79 1.67 -3.29
C ASN A 82 14.33 0.52 -4.20
N ASP A 83 15.20 -0.45 -4.44
CA ASP A 83 14.94 -1.65 -5.24
C ASP A 83 13.77 -2.46 -4.64
N ALA A 84 13.82 -2.72 -3.33
CA ALA A 84 12.74 -3.41 -2.62
C ALA A 84 11.39 -2.66 -2.67
N VAL A 85 11.41 -1.32 -2.55
CA VAL A 85 10.20 -0.50 -2.68
C VAL A 85 9.62 -0.56 -4.10
N GLU A 86 10.45 -0.58 -5.13
CA GLU A 86 10.00 -0.68 -6.53
C GLU A 86 9.42 -2.08 -6.83
N ARG A 87 10.01 -3.14 -6.26
CA ARG A 87 9.48 -4.52 -6.34
C ARG A 87 8.11 -4.66 -5.67
N LEU A 88 7.90 -4.05 -4.51
CA LEU A 88 6.58 -3.97 -3.87
C LEU A 88 5.55 -3.30 -4.78
N LEU A 89 5.98 -2.33 -5.58
CA LEU A 89 5.12 -1.62 -6.52
C LEU A 89 5.05 -2.29 -7.90
N SER A 90 5.40 -3.57 -8.03
CA SER A 90 5.34 -4.31 -9.30
C SER A 90 5.97 -3.53 -10.47
N HIS A 91 6.92 -2.63 -10.19
CA HIS A 91 7.62 -1.93 -11.22
C HIS A 91 8.66 -2.91 -11.73
N SER A 92 8.40 -3.45 -12.93
CA SER A 92 9.20 -4.50 -13.54
C SER A 92 10.69 -4.12 -13.51
N GLU A 93 11.48 -4.96 -12.85
CA GLU A 93 12.93 -4.85 -12.76
C GLU A 93 13.49 -4.83 -14.19
N ARG A 94 14.09 -3.71 -14.62
CA ARG A 94 14.63 -3.61 -16.00
C ARG A 94 15.86 -4.49 -16.24
N ASN A 95 16.34 -5.21 -15.22
CA ASN A 95 17.61 -5.91 -15.25
C ASN A 95 17.40 -7.43 -15.09
N ASN A 96 17.32 -8.13 -16.22
CA ASN A 96 16.99 -9.57 -16.32
C ASN A 96 17.88 -10.50 -15.49
N VAL A 97 19.09 -10.07 -15.11
CA VAL A 97 20.03 -10.90 -14.32
C VAL A 97 19.65 -10.93 -12.83
N ARG A 98 19.03 -9.86 -12.30
CA ARG A 98 18.59 -9.79 -10.89
C ARG A 98 17.25 -10.47 -10.65
N ALA A 99 16.35 -10.43 -11.62
CA ALA A 99 15.04 -11.08 -11.53
C ALA A 99 15.14 -12.59 -11.25
N ALA A 100 16.22 -13.23 -11.71
CA ALA A 100 16.49 -14.66 -11.50
C ALA A 100 16.90 -15.03 -10.06
N TYR A 101 17.31 -14.05 -9.24
CA TYR A 101 17.78 -14.26 -7.85
C TYR A 101 16.74 -13.88 -6.79
N ILE A 102 15.50 -13.61 -7.22
CA ILE A 102 14.41 -13.26 -6.31
C ILE A 102 13.95 -14.51 -5.55
N HIS A 103 14.27 -14.57 -4.25
CA HIS A 103 13.70 -15.55 -3.34
C HIS A 103 12.28 -15.12 -2.97
N ALA A 104 11.29 -15.70 -3.65
CA ALA A 104 9.87 -15.35 -3.49
C ALA A 104 9.37 -15.33 -2.02
N SER A 105 9.99 -16.09 -1.10
CA SER A 105 9.64 -16.07 0.33
C SER A 105 10.21 -14.88 1.10
N GLU A 106 11.46 -14.48 0.86
CA GLU A 106 12.10 -13.36 1.56
C GLU A 106 11.46 -12.02 1.16
N ASP A 107 11.10 -11.90 -0.12
CA ASP A 107 10.38 -10.75 -0.65
C ASP A 107 9.01 -10.58 -0.01
N LEU A 108 8.31 -11.67 0.31
CA LEU A 108 6.97 -11.60 0.93
C LEU A 108 7.01 -11.11 2.38
N ASP A 109 8.03 -11.49 3.14
CA ASP A 109 8.22 -11.01 4.51
C ASP A 109 8.63 -9.53 4.51
N GLU A 110 9.53 -9.12 3.62
CA GLU A 110 9.90 -7.71 3.44
C GLU A 110 8.68 -6.87 3.01
N HIS A 111 7.91 -7.33 2.03
CA HIS A 111 6.66 -6.70 1.60
C HIS A 111 5.66 -6.60 2.75
N ARG A 112 5.52 -7.64 3.59
CA ARG A 112 4.64 -7.64 4.77
C ARG A 112 5.05 -6.52 5.74
N MET A 113 6.35 -6.37 6.00
CA MET A 113 6.85 -5.30 6.88
C MET A 113 6.56 -3.91 6.28
N MET A 114 6.79 -3.73 4.97
CA MET A 114 6.54 -2.45 4.29
C MET A 114 5.06 -2.03 4.33
N VAL A 115 4.15 -2.91 3.93
CA VAL A 115 2.71 -2.59 3.89
C VAL A 115 2.14 -2.36 5.28
N GLN A 116 2.65 -3.08 6.28
CA GLN A 116 2.24 -2.90 7.67
C GLN A 116 2.74 -1.57 8.22
N TRP A 117 4.01 -1.23 8.01
CA TRP A 117 4.58 0.05 8.42
C TRP A 117 3.86 1.23 7.76
N TRP A 118 3.54 1.13 6.47
CA TRP A 118 2.77 2.15 5.78
C TRP A 118 1.39 2.37 6.41
N ALA A 119 0.69 1.29 6.73
CA ALA A 119 -0.62 1.36 7.38
C ALA A 119 -0.54 1.94 8.81
N ASP A 120 0.49 1.58 9.57
CA ASP A 120 0.73 2.11 10.92
C ASP A 120 1.08 3.61 10.87
N TYR A 121 1.92 4.03 9.91
CA TYR A 121 2.26 5.43 9.66
C TYR A 121 1.02 6.27 9.36
N LEU A 122 0.13 5.79 8.48
CA LEU A 122 -1.13 6.46 8.18
C LEU A 122 -2.01 6.58 9.43
N ASN A 123 -2.13 5.51 10.22
CA ASN A 123 -2.98 5.49 11.39
C ASN A 123 -2.53 6.48 12.49
N ILE A 124 -1.21 6.63 12.69
CA ILE A 124 -0.67 7.64 13.60
C ILE A 124 -0.95 9.05 13.07
N ASN A 125 -0.77 9.27 11.77
CA ASN A 125 -1.05 10.57 11.14
C ASN A 125 -2.52 10.99 11.16
N ARG A 126 -3.46 10.08 11.48
CA ARG A 126 -4.86 10.44 11.76
C ARG A 126 -5.03 11.20 13.08
N HIS A 127 -4.12 11.02 14.02
CA HIS A 127 -4.20 11.56 15.37
C HIS A 127 -3.16 12.66 15.64
N SER A 128 -1.99 12.55 15.02
CA SER A 128 -0.87 13.49 15.21
C SER A 128 0.02 13.51 13.97
N TYR A 129 0.45 14.70 13.56
CA TYR A 129 1.41 14.83 12.47
C TYR A 129 2.77 14.23 12.85
N VAL A 130 3.25 13.27 12.05
CA VAL A 130 4.59 12.71 12.19
C VAL A 130 5.22 12.55 10.81
N THR A 131 6.49 12.92 10.68
CA THR A 131 7.19 12.74 9.41
C THR A 131 7.55 11.28 9.19
N THR A 132 7.70 10.88 7.92
CA THR A 132 8.15 9.53 7.55
C THR A 132 9.49 9.14 8.19
N TYR A 133 10.41 10.11 8.35
CA TYR A 133 11.71 9.90 8.97
C TYR A 133 11.59 9.69 10.49
N ASP A 134 10.82 10.54 11.16
CA ASP A 134 10.67 10.45 12.61
C ASP A 134 9.95 9.16 13.02
N PHE A 135 8.92 8.77 12.25
CA PHE A 135 8.21 7.52 12.50
C PHE A 135 9.12 6.31 12.30
N ALA A 136 9.92 6.29 11.22
CA ALA A 136 10.90 5.23 11.00
C ALA A 136 11.91 5.10 12.16
N LYS A 137 12.41 6.23 12.64
CA LYS A 137 13.35 6.28 13.77
C LYS A 137 12.73 5.71 15.05
N GLN A 138 11.48 6.06 15.36
CA GLN A 138 10.75 5.52 16.51
C GLN A 138 10.64 4.00 16.45
N CYS A 139 10.26 3.43 15.31
CA CYS A 139 10.17 1.96 15.14
C CYS A 139 11.52 1.26 15.40
N VAL A 140 12.62 1.84 14.92
CA VAL A 140 13.97 1.30 15.14
C VAL A 140 14.38 1.39 16.61
N GLU A 141 14.07 2.50 17.29
CA GLU A 141 14.36 2.68 18.71
C GLU A 141 13.54 1.71 19.58
N GLU A 142 12.27 1.50 19.26
CA GLU A 142 11.39 0.54 19.94
C GLU A 142 11.90 -0.90 19.78
N SER A 143 12.29 -1.29 18.56
CA SER A 143 12.85 -2.62 18.28
C SER A 143 14.14 -2.88 19.06
N ARG A 144 14.98 -1.85 19.25
CA ARG A 144 16.20 -1.94 20.07
C ARG A 144 15.91 -2.05 21.56
N ARG A 145 14.81 -1.47 22.04
CA ARG A 145 14.39 -1.55 23.44
C ARG A 145 13.81 -2.92 23.77
N THR A 146 13.03 -3.51 22.87
CA THR A 146 12.46 -4.85 23.05
C THR A 146 13.52 -5.94 22.96
N ALA A 147 14.53 -5.80 22.09
CA ALA A 147 15.64 -6.77 21.96
C ALA A 147 16.62 -6.79 23.16
N LYS A 148 16.55 -5.80 24.07
CA LYS A 148 17.38 -5.74 25.28
C LYS A 148 16.69 -6.29 26.54
N LYS A 149 15.41 -6.64 26.45
CA LYS A 149 14.66 -7.32 27.50
C LYS A 149 14.66 -8.82 27.25
#